data_AF-A0A7W9J139-F1
#
_entry.id   AF-A0A7W9J139-F1
#
_cell.length_a   1.000
_cell.length_b   1.000
_cell.length_c   1.000
_cell.angle_alpha   90.00
_cell.angle_beta   90.00
_cell.angle_gamma   90.00
#
_symmetry.space_group_name_H-M   'P 1'
#
loop_
_entity.id
_entity.type
_entity.pdbx_description
1 polymer ?
#
loop_
_entity_poly.entity_id
_entity_poly.type
_entity_poly.pdbx_seq_one_letter_code
_entity_poly.pdbx_strand_id
1 'polypeptide(L)' 'MGEIVEGQRVSSDDYGRGTVAAVFGGEVQVLWDSPLLEGTTTRLFTHDRRFIERLTQLRTDEEGREVPA' A
#
# COMPACT_ATOMS: atom_id res chain seq x y z
N MET A 1 -3.21 4.75 14.32
CA MET A 1 -2.68 4.04 13.14
C MET A 1 -1.70 2.98 13.63
N GLY A 2 -1.86 1.73 13.20
CA GLY A 2 -0.86 0.69 13.44
C GLY A 2 0.42 0.99 12.66
N GLU A 3 1.53 0.40 13.06
CA GLU A 3 2.80 0.50 12.33
C GLU A 3 2.66 -0.20 10.96
N ILE A 4 3.09 0.45 9.88
CA ILE A 4 3.17 -0.20 8.56
C ILE A 4 4.38 -1.12 8.56
N VAL A 5 4.15 -2.38 8.19
CA VAL A 5 5.17 -3.43 8.13
C VAL A 5 5.28 -4.02 6.73
N GLU A 6 6.38 -4.72 6.45
CA GLU A 6 6.57 -5.45 5.20
C GLU A 6 5.48 -6.52 5.00
N GLY A 7 5.01 -6.67 3.77
CA GLY A 7 3.88 -7.54 3.43
C GLY A 7 2.50 -6.95 3.70
N GLN A 8 2.40 -5.79 4.36
CA GLN A 8 1.12 -5.13 4.63
C GLN A 8 0.41 -4.72 3.33
N ARG A 9 -0.87 -5.10 3.19
CA ARG A 9 -1.74 -4.58 2.13
C ARG A 9 -2.18 -3.16 2.45
N VAL A 10 -2.12 -2.30 1.45
CA VAL A 10 -2.44 -0.88 1.58
C VAL A 10 -3.26 -0.38 0.39
N SER A 11 -4.06 0.65 0.63
CA SER A 11 -4.66 1.46 -0.41
C SER A 11 -4.26 2.93 -0.29
N SER A 12 -4.19 3.58 -1.45
CA SER A 12 -3.98 5.00 -1.63
C SER A 12 -4.98 5.52 -2.65
N ASP A 13 -5.59 6.66 -2.38
CA ASP A 13 -6.49 7.34 -3.33
C ASP A 13 -5.74 7.83 -4.58
N ASP A 14 -4.42 8.06 -4.45
CA ASP A 14 -3.55 8.54 -5.52
C ASP A 14 -3.05 7.38 -6.42
N TYR A 15 -2.80 6.21 -5.83
CA TYR A 15 -2.08 5.11 -6.49
C TYR A 15 -2.85 3.80 -6.61
N GLY A 16 -3.98 3.61 -5.92
CA GLY A 16 -4.75 2.36 -5.94
C GLY A 16 -4.37 1.40 -4.82
N ARG A 17 -4.26 0.10 -5.12
CA ARG A 17 -3.92 -0.93 -4.12
C ARG A 17 -2.53 -1.50 -4.33
N GLY A 18 -1.87 -1.83 -3.23
CA GLY A 18 -0.51 -2.33 -3.24
C GLY A 18 -0.12 -3.08 -1.97
N THR A 19 1.07 -3.67 -2.02
CA THR A 19 1.72 -4.36 -0.91
C THR A 19 2.99 -3.61 -0.53
N VAL A 20 3.20 -3.38 0.76
CA VAL A 20 4.45 -2.82 1.28
C VAL A 20 5.56 -3.85 1.08
N ALA A 21 6.50 -3.55 0.19
CA ALA A 21 7.61 -4.42 -0.14
C ALA A 21 8.77 -4.28 0.85
N ALA A 22 9.01 -3.06 1.35
CA ALA A 22 10.07 -2.78 2.32
C ALA A 22 9.78 -1.51 3.14
N VAL A 23 10.30 -1.46 4.37
CA VAL A 23 10.21 -0.30 5.27
C VAL A 23 11.62 0.17 5.66
N PHE A 24 11.94 1.43 5.36
CA PHE A 24 13.26 2.01 5.57
C PHE A 24 13.18 3.26 6.45
N GLY A 25 13.04 3.11 7.77
CA GLY A 25 13.08 4.22 8.73
C GLY A 25 11.99 5.29 8.54
N GLY A 26 12.15 6.17 7.55
CA GLY A 26 11.20 7.19 7.13
C GLY A 26 10.58 6.98 5.75
N GLU A 27 10.94 5.95 5.02
CA GLU A 27 10.42 5.65 3.68
C GLU A 27 9.79 4.26 3.63
N VAL A 28 8.85 4.06 2.71
CA VAL A 28 8.30 2.74 2.38
C VAL A 28 8.38 2.52 0.88
N GLN A 29 8.66 1.29 0.49
CA GLN A 29 8.44 0.85 -0.87
C GLN A 29 7.11 0.11 -0.95
N VAL A 30 6.28 0.50 -1.91
CA VAL A 30 4.99 -0.15 -2.17
C VAL A 30 4.96 -0.65 -3.60
N LEU A 31 4.67 -1.94 -3.74
CA LEU A 31 4.36 -2.60 -5.00
C LEU A 31 2.87 -2.41 -5.29
N TRP A 32 2.53 -1.56 -6.24
CA TRP A 32 1.16 -1.29 -6.67
C TRP A 32 0.77 -2.30 -7.76
N ASP A 33 0.03 -3.33 -7.38
CA ASP A 33 -0.49 -4.38 -8.28
C ASP A 33 -1.85 -4.04 -8.91
N SER A 34 -2.58 -3.08 -8.33
CA SER A 34 -3.83 -2.58 -8.89
C SER A 34 -3.79 -1.05 -8.96
N PRO A 35 -2.93 -0.48 -9.83
CA PRO A 35 -2.75 0.96 -9.91
C PRO A 35 -3.94 1.67 -10.57
N LEU A 36 -4.25 2.89 -10.10
CA LEU A 36 -5.30 3.72 -10.71
C LEU A 36 -4.88 4.40 -12.03
N LEU A 37 -3.59 4.38 -12.35
CA LEU A 37 -3.02 4.96 -13.57
C LEU A 37 -3.32 4.05 -14.77
N GLU A 38 -4.10 4.56 -15.73
CA GLU A 38 -4.41 3.84 -16.97
C GLU A 38 -3.14 3.33 -17.69
N GLY A 39 -3.21 2.12 -18.22
CA GLY A 39 -2.11 1.49 -18.95
C GLY A 39 -0.95 0.98 -18.08
N THR A 40 -1.11 0.99 -16.76
CA THR A 40 -0.08 0.48 -15.83
C THR A 40 -0.49 -0.88 -15.26
N THR A 41 0.39 -1.87 -15.33
CA THR A 41 0.12 -3.23 -14.83
C THR A 41 0.60 -3.41 -13.40
N THR A 42 1.86 -3.08 -13.10
CA THR A 42 2.41 -3.15 -11.74
C THR A 42 3.62 -2.23 -11.62
N ARG A 43 3.76 -1.46 -10.54
CA ARG A 43 4.95 -0.61 -10.30
C ARG A 43 5.36 -0.59 -8.83
N LEU A 44 6.67 -0.61 -8.61
CA LEU A 44 7.29 -0.38 -7.31
C LEU A 44 7.64 1.10 -7.18
N PHE A 45 7.14 1.76 -6.14
CA PHE A 45 7.47 3.16 -5.82
C PHE A 45 7.95 3.29 -4.38
N THR A 46 8.98 4.12 -4.18
CA THR A 46 9.40 4.57 -2.86
C THR A 46 8.62 5.83 -2.49
N HIS A 47 8.14 5.87 -1.25
CA HIS A 47 7.31 6.93 -0.71
C HIS A 47 7.86 7.41 0.62
N ASP A 48 7.70 8.71 0.89
CA ASP A 48 8.15 9.32 2.14
C ASP A 48 7.16 9.10 3.29
N ARG A 49 7.56 9.58 4.48
CA ARG A 49 6.75 9.45 5.70
C ARG A 49 5.39 10.14 5.63
N ARG A 50 5.26 11.23 4.90
CA ARG A 50 3.95 11.93 4.77
C ARG A 50 3.00 11.10 3.92
N PHE A 51 3.52 10.40 2.92
CA PHE A 51 2.73 9.49 2.14
C PHE A 51 2.28 8.28 2.96
N ILE A 52 3.15 7.72 3.82
CA ILE A 52 2.81 6.63 4.75
C ILE A 52 1.58 6.98 5.60
N GLU A 53 1.52 8.19 6.13
CA GLU A 53 0.42 8.65 6.99
C GLU A 53 -0.93 8.75 6.25
N ARG A 54 -0.92 8.77 4.91
CA ARG A 54 -2.13 8.79 4.07
C ARG A 54 -2.54 7.38 3.60
N LEU A 55 -1.74 6.35 3.86
CA LEU A 55 -2.07 4.99 3.48
C LEU A 55 -3.16 4.42 4.40
N THR A 56 -4.15 3.80 3.77
CA THR A 56 -5.12 2.97 4.50
C THR A 56 -4.60 1.55 4.53
N GLN A 57 -4.44 0.99 5.72
CA GLN A 57 -4.09 -0.42 5.88
C GLN A 57 -5.31 -1.28 5.53
N LEU A 58 -5.08 -2.33 4.76
CA LEU A 58 -6.09 -3.30 4.39
C LEU A 58 -5.85 -4.61 5.12
N ARG A 59 -6.94 -5.26 5.53
CA ARG A 59 -6.95 -6.64 6.01
C ARG A 59 -7.81 -7.48 5.07
N THR A 60 -7.49 -8.76 4.97
CA THR A 60 -8.31 -9.72 4.26
C THR A 60 -9.35 -10.29 5.24
N ASP A 61 -10.63 -10.19 4.89
CA ASP A 61 -11.70 -10.80 5.66
C ASP A 61 -11.82 -12.32 5.40
N GLU A 62 -12.75 -12.98 6.09
CA GLU A 62 -12.99 -14.43 5.95
C GLU A 62 -13.49 -14.83 4.55
N GLU A 63 -14.04 -13.88 3.78
CA GLU A 63 -14.49 -14.07 2.40
C GLU A 63 -13.37 -13.79 1.37
N GLY A 64 -12.17 -13.43 1.81
CA GLY A 64 -11.04 -13.11 0.94
C GLY A 64 -11.07 -11.69 0.37
N ARG A 65 -11.95 -10.80 0.86
CA ARG A 65 -12.03 -9.40 0.41
C ARG A 65 -11.09 -8.53 1.23
N GLU A 66 -10.50 -7.56 0.55
CA GLU A 66 -9.68 -6.53 1.18
C GLU A 66 -10.57 -5.41 1.72
N VAL A 67 -10.57 -5.24 3.05
CA VAL A 67 -11.32 -4.20 3.75
C VAL A 67 -10.35 -3.35 4.61
N PRO A 68 -10.68 -2.09 4.89
CA PRO A 68 -9.89 -1.29 5.83
C PRO A 68 -9.73 -1.99 7.19
N ALA A 69 -8.50 -1.97 7.73
CA ALA A 69 -8.13 -2.59 8.99
C ALA A 69 -8.61 -1.80 10.22
#